data_AF-A0A0C1Q649-F1
#
_entry.id   AF-A0A0C1Q649-F1
#
_cell.length_a   1.000
_cell.length_b   1.000
_cell.length_c   1.000
_cell.angle_alpha   90.00
_cell.angle_beta   90.00
_cell.angle_gamma   90.00
#
_symmetry.space_group_name_H-M   'P 1'
#
loop_
_entity.id
_entity.type
_entity.pdbx_description
1 polymer ?
#
loop_
_entity_poly.entity_id
_entity_poly.type
_entity_poly.pdbx_seq_one_letter_code
_entity_poly.pdbx_strand_id
1 'polypeptide(L)'
;MTHSHSAVTDVLNFVTEQLPFSELPASCAHFFVNHTKVVYITTLNQSELLNSDQKHLYLVRTGVFDLVDNTGEVVTRLGEGDYFGYPSLLTGEDIQNHLEVQTSGLIFLLAHADFDYLRREYPKFEQHFVRAHKKRLLSSHYKERGRGWSERKIATLMCKKAVTIEPQASVVDAAKVMQKAGVSSVIITENCQLSGIVTDRDLRNRVLAAELDPKAPVTKVMTHDPKFIFENNRAFAALHLMLKHNIHHLPVLNEAREPLGMVTSTDLLRQQKHDPVQLIGQIYKAHSYQEVVHLAKEIPALLRGFSNTVEDISFIGTLLSGLTDAMTSRLTELYIKQQGEPPCGFCWICFGSQAREEQTLHSDQDNGLIVSNAILPHQRAYFAGLGEFVTGHLISCGIKACPGNIMASNELCRGTVNEWLARFENWTQTPTPQAMLNSKIFFDRRFIMGDQSLYHMLNKQLNSMQTQDLFFAAMATDISVNSVPIGLFQQFKLQRNKRKHGYLDLKTRGVSIVNDLARIYALKCGVTKANTQSRLEALKAFSVLSKEDIYNLQDCWRFLTQLRFKIQIEDLDLPPNCINPEHLSSLERHQLKEAFHLIKQAQQACVFKFARGSL
;
A
#
# COMPACT_ATOMS: atom_id res chain seq x y z
N MET A 1 3.23 40.54 -47.13
CA MET A 1 4.35 39.95 -46.34
C MET A 1 4.17 40.07 -44.82
N THR A 2 3.03 40.56 -44.32
CA THR A 2 2.79 40.78 -42.87
C THR A 2 2.07 39.62 -42.15
N HIS A 3 1.38 38.72 -42.87
CA HIS A 3 0.68 37.58 -42.26
C HIS A 3 1.55 36.37 -41.93
N SER A 4 2.72 36.21 -42.57
CA SER A 4 3.61 35.06 -42.30
C SER A 4 4.40 35.21 -41.01
N HIS A 5 4.77 36.44 -40.62
CA HIS A 5 5.52 36.69 -39.38
C HIS A 5 4.68 36.47 -38.12
N SER A 6 3.36 36.73 -38.13
CA SER A 6 2.52 36.54 -36.93
C SER A 6 2.26 35.07 -36.61
N ALA A 7 2.11 34.22 -37.64
CA ALA A 7 1.87 32.78 -37.48
C ALA A 7 3.10 32.04 -36.95
N VAL A 8 4.29 32.36 -37.46
CA VAL A 8 5.55 31.76 -36.97
C VAL A 8 5.83 32.17 -35.52
N THR A 9 5.51 33.42 -35.16
CA THR A 9 5.67 33.92 -33.79
C THR A 9 4.72 33.20 -32.82
N ASP A 10 3.47 32.94 -33.21
CA ASP A 10 2.52 32.19 -32.39
C ASP A 10 2.94 30.73 -32.17
N VAL A 11 3.40 30.05 -33.23
CA VAL A 11 3.94 28.68 -33.13
C VAL A 11 5.17 28.64 -32.23
N LEU A 12 6.07 29.61 -32.38
CA LEU A 12 7.27 29.72 -31.55
C LEU A 12 6.93 29.96 -30.08
N ASN A 13 5.97 30.84 -29.77
CA ASN A 13 5.53 31.08 -28.41
C ASN A 13 4.98 29.79 -27.79
N PHE A 14 4.10 29.09 -28.50
CA PHE A 14 3.57 27.82 -28.02
C PHE A 14 4.66 26.78 -27.76
N VAL A 15 5.55 26.55 -28.73
CA VAL A 15 6.63 25.56 -28.60
C VAL A 15 7.54 25.91 -27.44
N THR A 16 7.87 27.20 -27.25
CA THR A 16 8.72 27.67 -26.16
C THR A 16 8.09 27.47 -24.78
N GLU A 17 6.77 27.41 -24.68
CA GLU A 17 6.07 27.10 -23.44
C GLU A 17 6.09 25.59 -23.09
N GLN A 18 6.30 24.71 -24.08
CA GLN A 18 6.31 23.26 -23.87
C GLN A 18 7.67 22.76 -23.36
N LEU A 19 7.66 21.75 -22.49
CA LEU A 19 8.87 20.99 -22.21
C LEU A 19 9.26 20.14 -23.44
N PRO A 20 10.55 19.88 -23.69
CA PRO A 20 11.71 20.41 -22.97
C PRO A 20 12.11 21.84 -23.40
N PHE A 21 11.47 22.44 -24.40
CA PHE A 21 11.87 23.72 -24.99
C PHE A 21 11.87 24.89 -24.01
N SER A 22 10.95 24.92 -23.04
CA SER A 22 10.89 25.94 -21.99
C SER A 22 12.13 25.95 -21.06
N GLU A 23 12.92 24.88 -21.05
CA GLU A 23 14.15 24.75 -20.25
C GLU A 23 15.44 24.80 -21.11
N LEU A 24 15.29 25.08 -22.41
CA LEU A 24 16.36 25.10 -23.40
C LEU A 24 16.60 26.51 -23.95
N PRO A 25 17.79 26.78 -24.53
CA PRO A 25 18.02 28.02 -25.24
C PRO A 25 16.99 28.21 -26.35
N ALA A 26 16.58 29.47 -26.59
CA ALA A 26 15.60 29.80 -27.61
C ALA A 26 15.95 29.23 -29.01
N SER A 27 17.24 29.06 -29.32
CA SER A 27 17.70 28.42 -30.56
C SER A 27 17.15 27.01 -30.77
N CYS A 28 16.88 26.25 -29.71
CA CYS A 28 16.28 24.92 -29.78
C CYS A 28 14.82 24.99 -30.26
N ALA A 29 14.02 25.90 -29.71
CA ALA A 29 12.63 26.11 -30.13
C ALA A 29 12.57 26.64 -31.57
N HIS A 30 13.45 27.58 -31.93
CA HIS A 30 13.55 28.07 -33.31
C HIS A 30 13.92 26.96 -34.29
N PHE A 31 14.85 26.07 -33.92
CA PHE A 31 15.20 24.93 -34.75
C PHE A 31 13.98 24.02 -34.96
N PHE A 32 13.26 23.66 -33.88
CA PHE A 32 12.06 22.84 -33.98
C PHE A 32 11.01 23.46 -34.91
N VAL A 33 10.69 24.74 -34.72
CA VAL A 33 9.67 25.44 -35.53
C VAL A 33 10.04 25.52 -37.00
N ASN A 34 11.32 25.71 -37.32
CA ASN A 34 11.78 25.80 -38.71
C ASN A 34 11.84 24.44 -39.43
N HIS A 35 11.87 23.34 -38.69
CA HIS A 35 12.00 21.98 -39.23
C HIS A 35 10.73 21.14 -39.02
N THR A 36 9.69 21.70 -38.41
CA THR A 36 8.43 20.99 -38.18
C THR A 36 7.47 21.15 -39.36
N LYS A 37 6.72 20.08 -39.66
CA LYS A 37 5.55 20.14 -40.54
C LYS A 37 4.30 20.23 -39.68
N VAL A 38 3.30 20.98 -40.15
CA VAL A 38 2.00 21.09 -39.48
C VAL A 38 0.97 20.30 -40.28
N VAL A 39 0.24 19.42 -39.61
CA VAL A 39 -0.83 18.62 -40.22
C VAL A 39 -2.13 18.86 -39.44
N TYR A 40 -3.23 19.05 -40.16
CA TYR A 40 -4.57 19.10 -39.59
C TYR A 40 -5.23 17.72 -39.68
N ILE A 41 -5.59 17.18 -38.51
CA ILE A 41 -6.08 15.82 -38.35
C ILE A 41 -7.56 15.84 -38.01
N THR A 42 -8.29 14.96 -38.67
CA THR A 42 -9.74 14.76 -38.60
C THR A 42 -10.04 13.26 -38.63
N THR A 43 -11.27 12.87 -38.32
CA THR A 43 -11.71 11.47 -38.43
C THR A 43 -11.54 10.89 -39.84
N LEU A 44 -11.45 11.73 -40.88
CA LEU A 44 -11.29 11.31 -42.28
C LEU A 44 -9.86 10.93 -42.66
N ASN A 45 -8.84 11.49 -41.99
CA ASN A 45 -7.42 11.31 -42.34
C ASN A 45 -6.55 10.81 -41.17
N GLN A 46 -7.17 10.41 -40.06
CA GLN A 46 -6.46 9.92 -38.86
C GLN A 46 -5.58 8.69 -39.13
N SER A 47 -5.96 7.85 -40.09
CA SER A 47 -5.21 6.65 -40.47
C SER A 47 -3.93 6.94 -41.26
N GLU A 48 -3.72 8.17 -41.73
CA GLU A 48 -2.57 8.50 -42.59
C GLU A 48 -1.33 8.93 -41.79
N LEU A 49 -1.51 9.40 -40.55
CA LEU A 49 -0.46 10.08 -39.78
C LEU A 49 0.64 9.12 -39.28
N LEU A 50 0.24 7.93 -38.83
CA LEU A 50 1.14 6.93 -38.24
C LEU A 50 1.53 5.81 -39.22
N ASN A 51 0.94 5.81 -40.43
CA ASN A 51 1.24 4.86 -41.51
C ASN A 51 2.32 5.35 -42.49
N SER A 52 3.09 6.36 -42.12
CA SER A 52 4.20 6.87 -42.93
C SER A 52 5.46 6.03 -42.72
N ASP A 53 6.21 5.75 -43.80
CA ASP A 53 7.54 5.12 -43.75
C ASP A 53 8.55 5.92 -42.89
N GLN A 54 8.25 7.20 -42.61
CA GLN A 54 9.10 8.08 -41.82
C GLN A 54 8.57 8.24 -40.40
N LYS A 55 9.44 7.96 -39.43
CA LYS A 55 9.18 8.13 -38.00
C LYS A 55 9.32 9.62 -37.63
N HIS A 56 8.35 10.13 -36.86
CA HIS A 56 8.35 11.52 -36.41
C HIS A 56 8.14 11.62 -34.90
N LEU A 57 8.62 12.73 -34.32
CA LEU A 57 8.15 13.21 -33.04
C LEU A 57 6.90 14.04 -33.32
N TYR A 58 5.82 13.74 -32.62
CA TYR A 58 4.56 14.45 -32.75
C TYR A 58 4.32 15.30 -31.52
N LEU A 59 3.89 16.54 -31.72
CA LEU A 59 3.46 17.48 -30.67
C LEU A 59 2.07 18.01 -31.00
N VAL A 60 1.11 17.79 -30.11
CA VAL A 60 -0.28 18.25 -30.31
C VAL A 60 -0.36 19.75 -30.05
N ARG A 61 -0.80 20.52 -31.06
CA ARG A 61 -1.04 21.96 -30.94
C ARG A 61 -2.48 22.25 -30.53
N THR A 62 -3.45 21.55 -31.12
CA THR A 62 -4.87 21.66 -30.78
C THR A 62 -5.56 20.33 -31.05
N GLY A 63 -6.75 20.14 -30.46
CA GLY A 63 -7.53 18.91 -30.62
C GLY A 63 -7.36 17.93 -29.47
N VAL A 64 -8.11 16.83 -29.55
CA VAL A 64 -8.06 15.73 -28.57
C VAL A 64 -8.06 14.43 -29.34
N PHE A 65 -7.10 13.57 -29.03
CA PHE A 65 -6.85 12.34 -29.76
C PHE A 65 -6.64 11.19 -28.78
N ASP A 66 -7.14 10.01 -29.10
CA ASP A 66 -6.82 8.79 -28.37
C ASP A 66 -5.74 8.03 -29.14
N LEU A 67 -4.68 7.64 -28.44
CA LEU A 67 -3.69 6.70 -28.95
C LEU A 67 -4.15 5.30 -28.58
N VAL A 68 -4.48 4.49 -29.58
CA VAL A 68 -5.09 3.18 -29.41
C VAL A 68 -4.08 2.11 -29.83
N ASP A 69 -3.98 1.04 -29.04
CA ASP A 69 -3.11 -0.08 -29.37
C ASP A 69 -3.74 -1.00 -30.44
N ASN A 70 -2.98 -2.02 -30.82
CA ASN A 70 -3.37 -3.06 -31.75
C ASN A 70 -4.46 -4.02 -31.22
N THR A 71 -4.85 -3.92 -29.95
CA THR A 71 -6.00 -4.65 -29.37
C THR A 71 -7.28 -3.82 -29.34
N GLY A 72 -7.20 -2.52 -29.68
CA GLY A 72 -8.32 -1.58 -29.63
C GLY A 72 -8.49 -0.90 -28.27
N GLU A 73 -7.54 -1.05 -27.34
CA GLU A 73 -7.58 -0.35 -26.05
C GLU A 73 -6.93 1.04 -26.16
N VAL A 74 -7.55 2.04 -25.51
CA VAL A 74 -6.99 3.39 -25.42
C VAL A 74 -5.78 3.36 -24.48
N VAL A 75 -4.59 3.53 -25.05
CA VAL A 75 -3.32 3.60 -24.32
C VAL A 75 -3.23 4.91 -23.54
N THR A 76 -3.59 6.01 -24.19
CA THR A 76 -3.59 7.33 -23.58
C THR A 76 -4.40 8.32 -24.41
N ARG A 77 -4.95 9.33 -23.75
CA ARG A 77 -5.62 10.48 -24.39
C ARG A 77 -4.64 11.65 -24.46
N LEU A 78 -4.46 12.17 -25.65
CA LEU A 78 -3.53 13.24 -26.01
C LEU A 78 -4.30 14.56 -26.18
N GLY A 79 -3.79 15.62 -25.58
CA GLY A 79 -4.27 17.00 -25.71
C GLY A 79 -3.16 17.99 -26.04
N GLU A 80 -3.49 19.27 -26.05
CA GLU A 80 -2.53 20.35 -26.33
C GLU A 80 -1.27 20.26 -25.45
N GLY A 81 -0.09 20.28 -26.08
CA GLY A 81 1.21 20.17 -25.43
C GLY A 81 1.75 18.74 -25.28
N ASP A 82 0.95 17.72 -25.56
CA ASP A 82 1.38 16.33 -25.44
C ASP A 82 2.25 15.86 -26.62
N TYR A 83 3.23 15.01 -26.29
CA TYR A 83 4.10 14.37 -27.27
C TYR A 83 3.80 12.88 -27.44
N PHE A 84 3.96 12.39 -28.67
CA PHE A 84 3.93 10.96 -28.99
C PHE A 84 4.90 10.61 -30.14
N GLY A 85 5.03 9.32 -30.48
CA GLY A 85 5.96 8.81 -31.51
C GLY A 85 7.43 8.70 -31.09
N TYR A 86 7.87 9.45 -30.08
CA TYR A 86 9.24 9.39 -29.56
C TYR A 86 9.75 8.00 -29.09
N PRO A 87 8.91 7.04 -28.62
CA PRO A 87 9.40 5.70 -28.31
C PRO A 87 10.10 5.02 -29.49
N SER A 88 9.46 5.07 -30.66
CA SER A 88 9.98 4.47 -31.90
C SER A 88 11.22 5.19 -32.42
N LEU A 89 11.35 6.50 -32.15
CA LEU A 89 12.58 7.27 -32.45
C LEU A 89 13.75 6.87 -31.53
N LEU A 90 13.47 6.45 -30.30
CA LEU A 90 14.51 6.08 -29.33
C LEU A 90 14.93 4.62 -29.44
N THR A 91 14.00 3.71 -29.76
CA THR A 91 14.25 2.25 -29.83
C THR A 91 14.50 1.74 -31.24
N GLY A 92 14.04 2.47 -32.26
CA GLY A 92 14.03 2.01 -33.65
C GLY A 92 12.88 1.05 -33.98
N GLU A 93 12.03 0.69 -33.02
CA GLU A 93 10.86 -0.18 -33.24
C GLU A 93 9.75 0.53 -34.03
N ASP A 94 8.90 -0.24 -34.70
CA ASP A 94 7.78 0.32 -35.48
C ASP A 94 6.60 0.71 -34.59
N ILE A 95 5.84 1.72 -35.03
CA ILE A 95 4.66 2.18 -34.33
C ILE A 95 3.52 1.19 -34.61
N GLN A 96 3.07 0.48 -33.58
CA GLN A 96 1.91 -0.44 -33.69
C GLN A 96 0.58 0.21 -33.29
N ASN A 97 0.64 1.42 -32.74
CA ASN A 97 -0.52 2.17 -32.30
C ASN A 97 -1.15 2.94 -33.47
N HIS A 98 -2.44 3.20 -33.40
CA HIS A 98 -3.15 4.10 -34.29
C HIS A 98 -3.78 5.26 -33.50
N LEU A 99 -4.19 6.30 -34.22
CA LEU A 99 -4.77 7.50 -33.63
C LEU A 99 -6.27 7.54 -33.93
N GLU A 100 -7.08 7.75 -32.89
CA GLU A 100 -8.52 8.03 -33.02
C GLU A 100 -8.81 9.49 -32.65
N VAL A 101 -9.53 10.20 -33.51
CA VAL A 101 -9.83 11.62 -33.34
C VAL A 101 -11.10 11.80 -32.53
N GLN A 102 -10.98 12.42 -31.36
CA GLN A 102 -12.12 12.88 -30.57
C GLN A 102 -12.53 14.30 -30.97
N THR A 103 -11.53 15.18 -31.10
CA THR A 103 -11.70 16.55 -31.60
C THR A 103 -10.60 16.85 -32.61
N SER A 104 -10.99 17.19 -33.83
CA SER A 104 -10.05 17.56 -34.91
C SER A 104 -9.14 18.71 -34.51
N GLY A 105 -7.89 18.67 -34.96
CA GLY A 105 -6.89 19.63 -34.52
C GLY A 105 -5.56 19.53 -35.24
N LEU A 106 -4.60 20.37 -34.81
CA LEU A 106 -3.29 20.49 -35.43
C LEU A 106 -2.24 19.69 -34.67
N ILE A 107 -1.39 19.00 -35.41
CA ILE A 107 -0.23 18.27 -34.87
C ILE A 107 1.03 18.73 -35.60
N PHE A 108 2.08 18.99 -34.85
CA PHE A 108 3.42 19.29 -35.34
C PHE A 108 4.24 18.00 -35.45
N LEU A 109 4.90 17.82 -36.58
CA LEU A 109 5.71 16.65 -36.90
C LEU A 109 7.16 17.08 -37.06
N LEU A 110 8.05 16.50 -36.28
CA LEU A 110 9.50 16.67 -36.44
C LEU A 110 10.10 15.36 -36.93
N ALA A 111 10.86 15.39 -38.02
CA ALA A 111 11.44 14.18 -38.60
C ALA A 111 12.51 13.57 -37.69
N HIS A 112 12.75 12.27 -37.82
CA HIS A 112 13.75 11.53 -37.03
C HIS A 112 15.15 12.18 -37.08
N ALA A 113 15.61 12.62 -38.25
CA ALA A 113 16.93 13.25 -38.38
C ALA A 113 17.06 14.55 -37.59
N ASP A 114 16.00 15.37 -37.56
CA ASP A 114 15.95 16.63 -36.82
C ASP A 114 15.79 16.39 -35.31
N PHE A 115 15.05 15.35 -34.93
CA PHE A 115 14.97 14.88 -33.54
C PHE A 115 16.36 14.44 -33.02
N ASP A 116 17.09 13.67 -33.81
CA ASP A 116 18.45 13.23 -33.46
C ASP A 116 19.45 14.38 -33.40
N TYR A 117 19.31 15.37 -34.29
CA TYR A 117 20.07 16.61 -34.17
C TYR A 117 19.81 17.30 -32.83
N LEU A 118 18.54 17.52 -32.46
CA LEU A 118 18.20 18.16 -31.20
C LEU A 118 18.70 17.38 -29.98
N ARG A 119 18.67 16.05 -30.02
CA ARG A 119 19.22 15.20 -28.96
C ARG A 119 20.73 15.37 -28.79
N ARG A 120 21.48 15.39 -29.89
CA ARG A 120 22.95 15.55 -29.86
C ARG A 120 23.37 16.93 -29.40
N GLU A 121 22.71 17.97 -29.90
CA GLU A 121 23.08 19.36 -29.61
C GLU A 121 22.60 19.83 -28.23
N TYR A 122 21.49 19.29 -27.74
CA TYR A 122 20.87 19.73 -26.49
C TYR A 122 20.70 18.54 -25.52
N PRO A 123 21.66 18.28 -24.62
CA PRO A 123 21.59 17.14 -23.70
C PRO A 123 20.32 17.09 -22.84
N LYS A 124 19.76 18.24 -22.47
CA LYS A 124 18.48 18.30 -21.73
C LYS A 124 17.28 17.86 -22.57
N PHE A 125 17.29 18.10 -23.88
CA PHE A 125 16.29 17.59 -24.81
C PHE A 125 16.31 16.05 -24.85
N GLU A 126 17.50 15.47 -24.98
CA GLU A 126 17.68 14.02 -24.93
C GLU A 126 17.24 13.43 -23.58
N GLN A 127 17.69 14.01 -22.47
CA GLN A 127 17.33 13.55 -21.13
C GLN A 127 15.81 13.57 -20.91
N HIS A 128 15.10 14.57 -21.44
CA HIS A 128 13.64 14.65 -21.35
C HIS A 128 12.97 13.45 -22.00
N PHE A 129 13.25 13.18 -23.28
CA PHE A 129 12.59 12.11 -24.03
C PHE A 129 13.05 10.71 -23.59
N VAL A 130 14.32 10.54 -23.21
CA VAL A 130 14.79 9.29 -22.58
C VAL A 130 14.08 9.05 -21.24
N ARG A 131 13.86 10.08 -20.43
CA ARG A 131 13.13 9.96 -19.16
C ARG A 131 11.63 9.72 -19.37
N ALA A 132 11.01 10.42 -20.31
CA ALA A 132 9.60 10.22 -20.69
C ALA A 132 9.39 8.79 -21.20
N HIS A 133 10.29 8.31 -22.05
CA HIS A 133 10.28 6.93 -22.54
C HIS A 133 10.52 5.92 -21.41
N LYS A 134 11.49 6.15 -20.50
CA LYS A 134 11.66 5.31 -19.30
C LYS A 134 10.42 5.29 -18.42
N LYS A 135 9.71 6.41 -18.24
CA LYS A 135 8.44 6.45 -17.48
C LYS A 135 7.30 5.73 -18.17
N ARG A 136 7.20 5.84 -19.50
CA ARG A 136 6.26 5.07 -20.32
C ARG A 136 6.59 3.58 -20.33
N LEU A 137 7.88 3.23 -20.36
CA LEU A 137 8.35 1.88 -20.14
C LEU A 137 7.99 1.45 -18.73
N LEU A 138 8.10 2.28 -17.69
CA LEU A 138 7.65 1.92 -16.34
C LEU A 138 6.13 1.68 -16.25
N SER A 139 5.29 2.42 -17.00
CA SER A 139 3.84 2.19 -17.04
C SER A 139 3.42 0.98 -17.89
N SER A 140 4.16 0.64 -18.94
CA SER A 140 3.94 -0.54 -19.80
C SER A 140 4.70 -1.79 -19.31
N HIS A 141 5.81 -1.63 -18.61
CA HIS A 141 6.61 -2.68 -17.94
C HIS A 141 6.03 -3.10 -16.59
N TYR A 142 4.95 -2.47 -16.11
CA TYR A 142 4.05 -3.11 -15.14
C TYR A 142 3.62 -4.52 -15.61
N LYS A 143 3.67 -4.81 -16.92
CA LYS A 143 3.39 -6.14 -17.44
C LYS A 143 4.61 -7.07 -17.58
N GLU A 144 5.87 -6.64 -17.77
CA GLU A 144 6.85 -7.58 -18.36
C GLU A 144 8.30 -7.78 -17.87
N ARG A 145 9.06 -6.92 -17.18
CA ARG A 145 10.46 -7.30 -16.80
C ARG A 145 10.98 -6.53 -15.56
N GLY A 146 11.43 -7.14 -14.47
CA GLY A 146 11.72 -8.55 -14.17
C GLY A 146 11.11 -8.97 -12.83
N ARG A 147 10.50 -10.16 -12.80
CA ARG A 147 9.82 -10.68 -11.61
C ARG A 147 10.83 -10.93 -10.49
N GLY A 148 10.94 -9.98 -9.57
CA GLY A 148 11.48 -10.24 -8.24
C GLY A 148 10.77 -11.46 -7.63
N TRP A 149 11.41 -12.12 -6.67
CA TRP A 149 10.85 -13.33 -6.06
C TRP A 149 9.40 -13.15 -5.59
N SER A 150 9.08 -11.97 -5.04
CA SER A 150 7.74 -11.56 -4.58
C SER A 150 6.67 -11.64 -5.67
N GLU A 151 7.04 -11.40 -6.93
CA GLU A 151 6.17 -11.39 -8.11
C GLU A 151 6.08 -12.75 -8.81
N ARG A 152 6.77 -13.78 -8.32
CA ARG A 152 6.64 -15.14 -8.87
C ARG A 152 5.29 -15.75 -8.48
N LYS A 153 4.68 -16.51 -9.38
CA LYS A 153 3.48 -17.29 -9.05
C LYS A 153 3.81 -18.38 -8.04
N ILE A 154 2.89 -18.64 -7.12
CA ILE A 154 3.02 -19.73 -6.13
C ILE A 154 3.26 -21.08 -6.80
N ALA A 155 2.57 -21.37 -7.90
CA ALA A 155 2.79 -22.57 -8.70
C ALA A 155 4.26 -22.79 -9.11
N THR A 156 5.03 -21.70 -9.31
CA THR A 156 6.44 -21.76 -9.71
C THR A 156 7.42 -21.87 -8.54
N LEU A 157 6.93 -21.72 -7.31
CA LEU A 157 7.72 -21.81 -6.07
C LEU A 157 7.41 -23.10 -5.28
N MET A 158 6.22 -23.65 -5.48
CA MET A 158 5.78 -24.92 -4.91
C MET A 158 6.73 -26.06 -5.34
N CYS A 159 7.46 -26.65 -4.39
CA CYS A 159 8.39 -27.73 -4.67
C CYS A 159 7.75 -29.13 -4.58
N LYS A 160 6.59 -29.30 -3.93
CA LYS A 160 6.02 -30.60 -3.58
C LYS A 160 4.50 -30.68 -3.83
N LYS A 161 4.04 -31.84 -4.31
CA LYS A 161 2.60 -32.19 -4.39
C LYS A 161 1.99 -32.24 -2.99
N ALA A 162 0.70 -31.94 -2.89
CA ALA A 162 -0.05 -32.02 -1.64
C ALA A 162 0.11 -33.39 -0.97
N VAL A 163 0.55 -33.39 0.28
CA VAL A 163 0.51 -34.56 1.14
C VAL A 163 -0.80 -34.45 1.91
N THR A 164 -1.74 -35.36 1.64
CA THR A 164 -3.10 -35.32 2.18
C THR A 164 -3.41 -36.53 3.05
N ILE A 165 -4.36 -36.38 3.97
CA ILE A 165 -4.93 -37.45 4.78
C ILE A 165 -6.43 -37.20 5.04
N GLU A 166 -7.19 -38.26 5.31
CA GLU A 166 -8.61 -38.15 5.63
C GLU A 166 -8.86 -37.76 7.10
N PRO A 167 -10.00 -37.11 7.43
CA PRO A 167 -10.28 -36.60 8.78
C PRO A 167 -10.33 -37.69 9.87
N GLN A 168 -10.67 -38.93 9.49
CA GLN A 168 -10.80 -40.06 10.42
C GLN A 168 -9.50 -40.83 10.63
N ALA A 169 -8.44 -40.51 9.87
CA ALA A 169 -7.14 -41.15 10.07
C ALA A 169 -6.58 -40.79 11.46
N SER A 170 -5.77 -41.68 12.03
CA SER A 170 -5.19 -41.45 13.35
C SER A 170 -4.07 -40.42 13.31
N VAL A 171 -3.79 -39.80 14.46
CA VAL A 171 -2.61 -38.92 14.62
C VAL A 171 -1.31 -39.67 14.30
N VAL A 172 -1.23 -40.96 14.64
CA VAL A 172 -0.09 -41.82 14.27
C VAL A 172 0.06 -41.95 12.76
N ASP A 173 -1.04 -42.11 12.02
CA ASP A 173 -0.99 -42.23 10.56
C ASP A 173 -0.53 -40.92 9.93
N ALA A 174 -1.01 -39.78 10.43
CA ALA A 174 -0.53 -38.47 10.02
C ALA A 174 0.99 -38.32 10.25
N ALA A 175 1.49 -38.68 11.43
CA ALA A 175 2.93 -38.62 11.73
C ALA A 175 3.76 -39.55 10.82
N LYS A 176 3.27 -40.76 10.53
CA LYS A 176 3.93 -41.69 9.58
C LYS A 176 3.95 -41.14 8.16
N VAL A 177 2.85 -40.53 7.70
CA VAL A 177 2.76 -39.90 6.38
C VAL A 177 3.74 -38.72 6.28
N MET A 178 3.79 -37.87 7.31
CA MET A 178 4.73 -36.74 7.40
C MET A 178 6.18 -37.21 7.37
N GLN A 179 6.52 -38.26 8.13
CA GLN A 179 7.85 -38.88 8.14
C GLN A 179 8.21 -39.43 6.76
N LYS A 180 7.33 -40.23 6.14
CA LYS A 180 7.57 -40.85 4.83
C LYS A 180 7.76 -39.83 3.72
N ALA A 181 7.00 -38.73 3.74
CA ALA A 181 7.08 -37.66 2.74
C ALA A 181 8.15 -36.59 3.05
N GLY A 182 8.77 -36.64 4.23
CA GLY A 182 9.74 -35.64 4.69
C GLY A 182 9.14 -34.23 4.71
N VAL A 183 7.95 -34.09 5.31
CA VAL A 183 7.21 -32.81 5.41
C VAL A 183 6.86 -32.52 6.86
N SER A 184 6.79 -31.24 7.21
CA SER A 184 6.46 -30.74 8.56
C SER A 184 4.96 -30.46 8.77
N SER A 185 4.14 -30.74 7.75
CA SER A 185 2.69 -30.58 7.80
C SER A 185 1.97 -31.49 6.81
N VAL A 186 0.70 -31.80 7.09
CA VAL A 186 -0.21 -32.58 6.24
C VAL A 186 -1.54 -31.84 6.08
N ILE A 187 -2.09 -31.88 4.88
CA ILE A 187 -3.40 -31.29 4.56
C ILE A 187 -4.49 -32.34 4.85
N ILE A 188 -5.54 -31.95 5.54
CA ILE A 188 -6.69 -32.83 5.78
C ILE A 188 -7.75 -32.51 4.73
N THR A 189 -8.15 -33.54 4.00
CA THR A 189 -9.10 -33.42 2.90
C THR A 189 -10.34 -34.25 3.13
N GLU A 190 -11.51 -33.63 2.95
CA GLU A 190 -12.81 -34.29 2.98
C GLU A 190 -13.48 -34.06 1.62
N ASN A 191 -13.89 -35.13 0.93
CA ASN A 191 -14.43 -35.05 -0.44
C ASN A 191 -13.52 -34.26 -1.41
N CYS A 192 -12.20 -34.49 -1.33
CA CYS A 192 -11.17 -33.78 -2.11
C CYS A 192 -11.06 -32.27 -1.86
N GLN A 193 -11.76 -31.72 -0.85
CA GLN A 193 -11.66 -30.32 -0.46
C GLN A 193 -10.86 -30.13 0.84
N LEU A 194 -10.26 -28.96 0.99
CA LEU A 194 -9.51 -28.55 2.18
C LEU A 194 -10.44 -28.48 3.41
N SER A 195 -10.24 -29.36 4.39
CA SER A 195 -10.98 -29.40 5.66
C SER A 195 -10.12 -28.94 6.84
N GLY A 196 -8.82 -29.25 6.82
CA GLY A 196 -7.92 -28.88 7.91
C GLY A 196 -6.43 -28.98 7.58
N ILE A 197 -5.60 -28.64 8.56
CA ILE A 197 -4.14 -28.83 8.53
C ILE A 197 -3.65 -29.33 9.89
N VAL A 198 -2.64 -30.20 9.87
CA VAL A 198 -1.86 -30.60 11.05
C VAL A 198 -0.39 -30.34 10.79
N THR A 199 0.31 -29.74 11.76
CA THR A 199 1.74 -29.43 11.70
C THR A 199 2.52 -30.11 12.82
N ASP A 200 3.85 -30.17 12.73
CA ASP A 200 4.71 -30.66 13.83
C ASP A 200 4.45 -29.94 15.16
N ARG A 201 4.07 -28.64 15.10
CA ARG A 201 3.72 -27.85 16.28
C ARG A 201 2.44 -28.37 16.93
N ASP A 202 1.45 -28.73 16.13
CA ASP A 202 0.18 -29.28 16.63
C ASP A 202 0.39 -30.66 17.27
N LEU A 203 1.23 -31.51 16.66
CA LEU A 203 1.59 -32.80 17.26
C LEU A 203 2.28 -32.63 18.63
N ARG A 204 3.23 -31.70 18.76
CA ARG A 204 3.89 -31.46 20.05
C ARG A 204 2.93 -30.88 21.09
N ASN A 205 2.15 -29.87 20.72
CA ASN A 205 1.39 -29.06 21.69
C ASN A 205 0.01 -29.64 22.01
N ARG A 206 -0.66 -30.26 21.03
CA ARG A 206 -2.05 -30.75 21.18
C ARG A 206 -2.14 -32.27 21.34
N VAL A 207 -1.07 -33.01 21.05
CA VAL A 207 -1.01 -34.46 21.27
C VAL A 207 -0.12 -34.77 22.45
N LEU A 208 1.19 -34.53 22.33
CA LEU A 208 2.16 -34.96 23.34
C LEU A 208 2.01 -34.19 24.66
N ALA A 209 1.98 -32.85 24.60
CA ALA A 209 1.86 -32.03 25.81
C ALA A 209 0.48 -32.12 26.48
N ALA A 210 -0.56 -32.49 25.72
CA ALA A 210 -1.92 -32.67 26.23
C ALA A 210 -2.25 -34.13 26.56
N GLU A 211 -1.27 -35.04 26.44
CA GLU A 211 -1.41 -36.49 26.67
C GLU A 211 -2.60 -37.13 25.91
N LEU A 212 -2.90 -36.62 24.70
CA LEU A 212 -3.96 -37.16 23.87
C LEU A 212 -3.54 -38.52 23.30
N ASP A 213 -4.45 -39.50 23.31
CA ASP A 213 -4.24 -40.80 22.67
C ASP A 213 -3.84 -40.61 21.18
N PRO A 214 -2.64 -41.05 20.76
CA PRO A 214 -2.20 -40.96 19.37
C PRO A 214 -3.08 -41.73 18.38
N LYS A 215 -3.93 -42.65 18.85
CA LYS A 215 -4.92 -43.35 18.03
C LYS A 215 -6.17 -42.52 17.76
N ALA A 216 -6.33 -41.39 18.44
CA ALA A 216 -7.42 -40.46 18.18
C ALA A 216 -7.39 -39.96 16.72
N PRO A 217 -8.55 -39.59 16.15
CA PRO A 217 -8.62 -39.05 14.80
C PRO A 217 -7.97 -37.66 14.72
N VAL A 218 -7.38 -37.34 13.56
CA VAL A 218 -6.72 -36.05 13.31
C VAL A 218 -7.66 -34.85 13.48
N THR A 219 -8.98 -35.03 13.33
CA THR A 219 -10.00 -34.01 13.59
C THR A 219 -9.93 -33.42 15.00
N LYS A 220 -9.46 -34.17 16.00
CA LYS A 220 -9.32 -33.65 17.38
C LYS A 220 -8.15 -32.68 17.57
N VAL A 221 -7.18 -32.69 16.65
CA VAL A 221 -5.94 -31.90 16.78
C VAL A 221 -5.75 -30.91 15.65
N MET A 222 -6.46 -31.07 14.54
CA MET A 222 -6.30 -30.23 13.37
C MET A 222 -6.71 -28.77 13.61
N THR A 223 -6.15 -27.89 12.81
CA THR A 223 -6.68 -26.54 12.65
C THR A 223 -7.71 -26.57 11.53
N HIS A 224 -8.98 -26.32 11.87
CA HIS A 224 -10.09 -26.21 10.93
C HIS A 224 -9.99 -24.93 10.10
N ASP A 225 -10.51 -24.97 8.88
CA ASP A 225 -10.57 -23.83 7.94
C ASP A 225 -9.24 -23.05 7.82
N PRO A 226 -8.11 -23.73 7.53
CA PRO A 226 -6.83 -23.07 7.47
C PRO A 226 -6.82 -22.02 6.35
N LYS A 227 -6.06 -20.95 6.56
CA LYS A 227 -5.79 -19.97 5.51
C LYS A 227 -5.08 -20.68 4.36
N PHE A 228 -5.46 -20.34 3.14
CA PHE A 228 -4.94 -20.95 1.92
C PHE A 228 -4.60 -19.87 0.90
N ILE A 229 -3.91 -20.26 -0.17
CA ILE A 229 -3.63 -19.40 -1.31
C ILE A 229 -3.88 -20.13 -2.62
N PHE A 230 -4.24 -19.41 -3.68
CA PHE A 230 -4.37 -19.99 -5.01
C PHE A 230 -3.03 -20.06 -5.74
N GLU A 231 -2.86 -21.07 -6.59
CA GLU A 231 -1.62 -21.33 -7.35
C GLU A 231 -1.15 -20.16 -8.22
N ASN A 232 -2.10 -19.35 -8.73
CA ASN A 232 -1.83 -18.21 -9.60
C ASN A 232 -1.55 -16.92 -8.81
N ASN A 233 -1.73 -16.92 -7.49
CA ASN A 233 -1.32 -15.79 -6.66
C ASN A 233 0.20 -15.65 -6.65
N ARG A 234 0.66 -14.47 -6.22
CA ARG A 234 2.07 -14.11 -6.16
C ARG A 234 2.68 -14.57 -4.83
N ALA A 235 3.99 -14.81 -4.80
CA ALA A 235 4.75 -15.15 -3.60
C ALA A 235 4.55 -14.13 -2.48
N PHE A 236 4.47 -12.85 -2.85
CA PHE A 236 4.07 -11.73 -2.00
C PHE A 236 2.78 -12.00 -1.23
N ALA A 237 1.74 -12.52 -1.89
CA ALA A 237 0.46 -12.76 -1.26
C ALA A 237 0.53 -13.92 -0.24
N ALA A 238 1.31 -14.96 -0.52
CA ALA A 238 1.53 -16.04 0.45
C ALA A 238 2.28 -15.54 1.68
N LEU A 239 3.35 -14.77 1.45
CA LEU A 239 4.12 -14.16 2.51
C LEU A 239 3.26 -13.26 3.39
N HIS A 240 2.48 -12.37 2.76
CA HIS A 240 1.57 -11.48 3.48
C HIS A 240 0.59 -12.28 4.35
N LEU A 241 -0.01 -13.35 3.82
CA LEU A 241 -0.90 -14.22 4.59
C LEU A 241 -0.19 -14.92 5.75
N MET A 242 1.04 -15.39 5.53
CA MET A 242 1.87 -16.01 6.57
C MET A 242 2.18 -15.05 7.71
N LEU A 243 2.60 -13.82 7.38
CA LEU A 243 2.88 -12.76 8.36
C LEU A 243 1.62 -12.35 9.11
N LYS A 244 0.56 -12.05 8.38
CA LYS A 244 -0.72 -11.57 8.91
C LYS A 244 -1.38 -12.55 9.87
N HIS A 245 -1.23 -13.84 9.62
CA HIS A 245 -1.84 -14.90 10.43
C HIS A 245 -0.85 -15.60 11.36
N ASN A 246 0.41 -15.15 11.38
CA ASN A 246 1.50 -15.79 12.11
C ASN A 246 1.58 -17.31 11.86
N ILE A 247 1.45 -17.70 10.60
CA ILE A 247 1.52 -19.09 10.14
C ILE A 247 2.73 -19.30 9.24
N HIS A 248 3.24 -20.53 9.19
CA HIS A 248 4.42 -20.88 8.39
C HIS A 248 4.13 -21.89 7.30
N HIS A 249 2.88 -22.33 7.17
CA HIS A 249 2.43 -23.35 6.23
C HIS A 249 1.13 -22.86 5.61
N LEU A 250 1.09 -22.78 4.29
CA LEU A 250 -0.05 -22.29 3.53
C LEU A 250 -0.43 -23.34 2.48
N PRO A 251 -1.57 -24.04 2.65
CA PRO A 251 -2.15 -24.86 1.59
C PRO A 251 -2.33 -24.06 0.31
N VAL A 252 -1.92 -24.66 -0.81
CA VAL A 252 -2.08 -24.11 -2.16
C VAL A 252 -3.24 -24.82 -2.84
N LEU A 253 -4.23 -24.05 -3.31
CA LEU A 253 -5.41 -24.58 -4.00
C LEU A 253 -5.43 -24.18 -5.49
N ASN A 254 -6.11 -24.98 -6.31
CA ASN A 254 -6.52 -24.58 -7.66
C ASN A 254 -7.82 -23.75 -7.62
N GLU A 255 -8.30 -23.30 -8.79
CA GLU A 255 -9.56 -22.54 -8.90
C GLU A 255 -10.79 -23.33 -8.45
N ALA A 256 -10.76 -24.67 -8.56
CA ALA A 256 -11.79 -25.58 -8.05
C ALA A 256 -11.72 -25.81 -6.53
N ARG A 257 -10.78 -25.16 -5.82
CA ARG A 257 -10.52 -25.27 -4.37
C ARG A 257 -9.98 -26.64 -3.93
N GLU A 258 -9.38 -27.39 -4.85
CA GLU A 258 -8.71 -28.64 -4.56
C GLU A 258 -7.26 -28.39 -4.13
N PRO A 259 -6.73 -29.09 -3.11
CA PRO A 259 -5.35 -28.92 -2.67
C PRO A 259 -4.31 -29.43 -3.68
N LEU A 260 -3.49 -28.52 -4.21
CA LEU A 260 -2.38 -28.82 -5.11
C LEU A 260 -1.08 -29.09 -4.35
N GLY A 261 -0.86 -28.37 -3.25
CA GLY A 261 0.38 -28.44 -2.50
C GLY A 261 0.40 -27.62 -1.23
N MET A 262 1.61 -27.42 -0.71
CA MET A 262 1.91 -26.61 0.46
C MET A 262 3.06 -25.68 0.11
N VAL A 263 2.98 -24.42 0.54
CA VAL A 263 4.11 -23.52 0.57
C VAL A 263 4.44 -23.18 2.02
N THR A 264 5.72 -23.26 2.37
CA THR A 264 6.19 -22.88 3.70
C THR A 264 6.93 -21.56 3.70
N SER A 265 7.08 -20.96 4.87
CA SER A 265 7.97 -19.80 5.03
C SER A 265 9.40 -20.13 4.59
N THR A 266 9.88 -21.36 4.78
CA THR A 266 11.22 -21.77 4.32
C THR A 266 11.31 -21.92 2.80
N ASP A 267 10.25 -22.35 2.11
CA ASP A 267 10.22 -22.42 0.64
C ASP A 267 10.26 -21.01 0.02
N LEU A 268 9.57 -20.07 0.67
CA LEU A 268 9.60 -18.65 0.34
C LEU A 268 10.99 -18.04 0.61
N LEU A 269 11.63 -18.42 1.73
CA LEU A 269 12.91 -17.84 2.19
C LEU A 269 14.18 -18.44 1.57
N ARG A 270 14.13 -19.65 1.01
CA ARG A 270 15.32 -20.35 0.49
C ARG A 270 16.00 -19.65 -0.69
N GLN A 271 15.40 -18.63 -1.28
CA GLN A 271 15.91 -18.01 -2.51
C GLN A 271 16.83 -16.81 -2.33
N GLN A 272 17.00 -16.21 -1.13
CA GLN A 272 17.92 -15.07 -0.89
C GLN A 272 18.37 -14.98 0.59
N LYS A 273 19.64 -14.61 0.86
CA LYS A 273 20.25 -14.54 2.21
C LYS A 273 20.02 -13.23 2.99
N HIS A 274 19.41 -12.22 2.36
CA HIS A 274 19.24 -10.87 2.92
C HIS A 274 17.85 -10.31 2.60
N ASP A 275 16.80 -10.98 3.08
CA ASP A 275 15.41 -10.59 2.86
C ASP A 275 14.74 -10.19 4.19
N PRO A 276 13.99 -9.07 4.25
CA PRO A 276 13.19 -8.66 5.40
C PRO A 276 12.33 -9.76 6.04
N VAL A 277 11.88 -10.75 5.27
CA VAL A 277 11.12 -11.89 5.81
C VAL A 277 11.99 -12.78 6.69
N GLN A 278 13.26 -12.97 6.33
CA GLN A 278 14.18 -13.77 7.13
C GLN A 278 14.39 -13.10 8.49
N LEU A 279 14.49 -11.77 8.49
CA LEU A 279 14.60 -10.98 9.70
C LEU A 279 13.38 -11.17 10.61
N ILE A 280 12.15 -11.17 10.05
CA ILE A 280 10.94 -11.49 10.82
C ILE A 280 11.05 -12.88 11.47
N GLY A 281 11.49 -13.89 10.71
CA GLY A 281 11.69 -15.25 11.23
C GLY A 281 12.76 -15.35 12.32
N GLN A 282 13.81 -14.52 12.25
CA GLN A 282 14.84 -14.42 13.29
C GLN A 282 14.30 -13.73 14.55
N ILE A 283 13.53 -12.65 14.39
CA ILE A 283 12.89 -11.94 15.51
C ILE A 283 11.99 -12.88 16.32
N TYR A 284 11.16 -13.69 15.67
CA TYR A 284 10.32 -14.68 16.37
C TYR A 284 11.12 -15.75 17.14
N LYS A 285 12.38 -15.98 16.79
CA LYS A 285 13.25 -16.98 17.44
C LYS A 285 14.17 -16.40 18.50
N ALA A 286 14.31 -15.07 18.56
CA ALA A 286 15.25 -14.39 19.44
C ALA A 286 15.07 -14.79 20.92
N HIS A 287 16.14 -15.14 21.62
CA HIS A 287 16.06 -15.68 22.98
C HIS A 287 16.06 -14.61 24.07
N SER A 288 16.34 -13.37 23.72
CA SER A 288 16.39 -12.23 24.63
C SER A 288 15.91 -10.94 23.95
N TYR A 289 15.56 -9.93 24.74
CA TYR A 289 15.17 -8.64 24.17
C TYR A 289 16.37 -7.95 23.50
N GLN A 290 17.59 -8.19 23.99
CA GLN A 290 18.82 -7.64 23.40
C GLN A 290 19.03 -8.16 21.98
N GLU A 291 18.70 -9.43 21.74
CA GLU A 291 18.76 -10.03 20.40
C GLU A 291 17.69 -9.43 19.47
N VAL A 292 16.46 -9.20 19.97
CA VAL A 292 15.41 -8.48 19.21
C VAL A 292 15.89 -7.08 18.82
N VAL A 293 16.49 -6.34 19.78
CA VAL A 293 17.05 -5.00 19.53
C VAL A 293 18.20 -5.04 18.53
N HIS A 294 19.05 -6.08 18.57
CA HIS A 294 20.14 -6.25 17.61
C HIS A 294 19.62 -6.46 16.20
N LEU A 295 18.67 -7.37 16.02
CA LEU A 295 18.01 -7.67 14.73
C LEU A 295 17.29 -6.44 14.17
N ALA A 296 16.61 -5.67 15.03
CA ALA A 296 15.89 -4.46 14.62
C ALA A 296 16.80 -3.40 13.96
N LYS A 297 18.09 -3.35 14.31
CA LYS A 297 19.06 -2.42 13.70
C LYS A 297 19.33 -2.70 12.22
N GLU A 298 19.01 -3.90 11.74
CA GLU A 298 19.17 -4.27 10.32
C GLU A 298 18.03 -3.71 9.44
N ILE A 299 16.88 -3.37 10.03
CA ILE A 299 15.66 -2.95 9.31
C ILE A 299 15.93 -1.76 8.36
N PRO A 300 16.57 -0.65 8.77
CA PRO A 300 16.77 0.50 7.87
C PRO A 300 17.67 0.17 6.68
N ALA A 301 18.67 -0.71 6.85
CA ALA A 301 19.56 -1.11 5.77
C ALA A 301 18.85 -2.06 4.79
N LEU A 302 18.09 -3.04 5.30
CA LEU A 302 17.29 -3.93 4.48
C LEU A 302 16.25 -3.17 3.66
N LEU A 303 15.58 -2.17 4.26
CA LEU A 303 14.58 -1.37 3.56
C LEU A 303 15.16 -0.44 2.51
N ARG A 304 16.37 0.10 2.71
CA ARG A 304 17.11 0.82 1.66
C ARG A 304 17.54 -0.09 0.51
N GLY A 305 17.86 -1.36 0.81
CA GLY A 305 18.07 -2.37 -0.24
C GLY A 305 16.79 -2.68 -1.00
N PHE A 306 15.68 -2.84 -0.27
CA PHE A 306 14.35 -3.16 -0.83
C PHE A 306 13.74 -2.02 -1.63
N SER A 307 13.93 -0.76 -1.23
CA SER A 307 13.36 0.42 -1.90
C SER A 307 13.81 0.59 -3.35
N ASN A 308 14.98 0.06 -3.69
CA ASN A 308 15.52 0.10 -5.05
C ASN A 308 14.98 -1.04 -5.93
N THR A 309 14.20 -1.96 -5.36
CA THR A 309 13.72 -3.20 -6.01
C THR A 309 12.21 -3.44 -5.91
N VAL A 310 11.50 -2.72 -5.02
CA VAL A 310 10.06 -2.87 -4.82
C VAL A 310 9.29 -1.81 -5.59
N GLU A 311 8.44 -2.27 -6.52
CA GLU A 311 7.58 -1.42 -7.34
C GLU A 311 6.26 -1.04 -6.61
N ASP A 312 5.74 -1.90 -5.72
CA ASP A 312 4.55 -1.61 -4.90
C ASP A 312 4.91 -1.15 -3.48
N ILE A 313 4.79 0.15 -3.24
CA ILE A 313 5.05 0.77 -1.94
C ILE A 313 4.14 0.26 -0.81
N SER A 314 2.95 -0.24 -1.16
CA SER A 314 1.99 -0.79 -0.21
C SER A 314 2.58 -2.02 0.52
N PHE A 315 3.49 -2.75 -0.14
CA PHE A 315 4.21 -3.85 0.49
C PHE A 315 5.12 -3.37 1.61
N ILE A 316 5.82 -2.25 1.40
CA ILE A 316 6.80 -1.78 2.37
C ILE A 316 6.11 -1.45 3.71
N GLY A 317 4.92 -0.84 3.65
CA GLY A 317 4.11 -0.61 4.84
C GLY A 317 3.68 -1.89 5.53
N THR A 318 3.25 -2.88 4.75
CA THR A 318 2.89 -4.22 5.25
C THR A 318 4.08 -4.92 5.91
N LEU A 319 5.25 -4.85 5.28
CA LEU A 319 6.47 -5.48 5.78
C LEU A 319 6.96 -4.82 7.06
N LEU A 320 6.97 -3.49 7.12
CA LEU A 320 7.29 -2.73 8.32
C LEU A 320 6.34 -3.04 9.47
N SER A 321 5.04 -3.18 9.17
CA SER A 321 4.05 -3.65 10.14
C SER A 321 4.31 -5.07 10.58
N GLY A 322 4.62 -6.00 9.68
CA GLY A 322 4.99 -7.38 10.04
C GLY A 322 6.24 -7.46 10.92
N LEU A 323 7.26 -6.64 10.67
CA LEU A 323 8.45 -6.53 11.53
C LEU A 323 8.08 -6.01 12.93
N THR A 324 7.25 -4.96 12.99
CA THR A 324 6.78 -4.42 14.27
C THR A 324 5.95 -5.45 15.04
N ASP A 325 5.04 -6.16 14.36
CA ASP A 325 4.22 -7.21 14.95
C ASP A 325 5.05 -8.37 15.51
N ALA A 326 6.10 -8.77 14.80
CA ALA A 326 7.02 -9.81 15.23
C ALA A 326 7.80 -9.39 16.48
N MET A 327 8.31 -8.15 16.51
CA MET A 327 8.99 -7.58 17.68
C MET A 327 8.03 -7.51 18.87
N THR A 328 6.83 -6.97 18.68
CA THR A 328 5.79 -6.89 19.72
C THR A 328 5.48 -8.28 20.28
N SER A 329 5.16 -9.24 19.40
CA SER A 329 4.81 -10.61 19.81
C SER A 329 5.94 -11.26 20.59
N ARG A 330 7.18 -11.12 20.10
CA ARG A 330 8.32 -11.74 20.76
C ARG A 330 8.64 -11.11 22.10
N LEU A 331 8.59 -9.78 22.20
CA LEU A 331 8.78 -9.07 23.47
C LEU A 331 7.71 -9.45 24.49
N THR A 332 6.46 -9.65 24.06
CA THR A 332 5.39 -10.16 24.93
C THR A 332 5.70 -11.58 25.43
N GLU A 333 6.12 -12.49 24.55
CA GLU A 333 6.51 -13.86 24.95
C GLU A 333 7.70 -13.87 25.93
N LEU A 334 8.71 -13.00 25.71
CA LEU A 334 9.86 -12.86 26.60
C LEU A 334 9.46 -12.33 27.98
N TYR A 335 8.51 -11.38 28.03
CA TYR A 335 7.97 -10.90 29.30
C TYR A 335 7.24 -12.01 30.06
N ILE A 336 6.36 -12.76 29.39
CA ILE A 336 5.65 -13.90 29.99
C ILE A 336 6.64 -14.94 30.53
N LYS A 337 7.68 -15.26 29.76
CA LYS A 337 8.74 -16.18 30.21
C LYS A 337 9.46 -15.68 31.46
N GLN A 338 9.63 -14.37 31.63
CA GLN A 338 10.32 -13.78 32.76
C GLN A 338 9.43 -13.61 34.00
N GLN A 339 8.17 -13.23 33.81
CA GLN A 339 7.25 -12.82 34.89
C GLN A 339 6.21 -13.89 35.26
N GLY A 340 6.09 -14.95 34.46
CA GLY A 340 5.08 -16.00 34.62
C GLY A 340 3.88 -15.82 33.69
N GLU A 341 2.97 -16.79 33.71
CA GLU A 341 1.76 -16.77 32.88
C GLU A 341 0.85 -15.58 33.22
N PRO A 342 0.14 -15.01 32.22
CA PRO A 342 -0.79 -13.91 32.47
C PRO A 342 -1.94 -14.38 33.39
N PRO A 343 -2.41 -13.50 34.30
CA PRO A 343 -3.43 -13.88 35.29
C PRO A 343 -4.83 -14.10 34.69
N CYS A 344 -5.07 -13.66 33.45
CA CYS A 344 -6.27 -13.93 32.68
C CYS A 344 -6.00 -13.77 31.18
N GLY A 345 -6.96 -14.17 30.34
CA GLY A 345 -6.88 -13.98 28.89
C GLY A 345 -6.71 -12.50 28.51
N PHE A 346 -5.82 -12.24 27.56
CA PHE A 346 -5.56 -10.92 27.01
C PHE A 346 -5.22 -11.02 25.53
N CYS A 347 -5.40 -9.94 24.78
CA CYS A 347 -4.78 -9.79 23.48
C CYS A 347 -4.12 -8.43 23.29
N TRP A 348 -3.00 -8.44 22.59
CA TRP A 348 -2.33 -7.24 22.11
C TRP A 348 -2.95 -6.79 20.79
N ILE A 349 -3.30 -5.51 20.72
CA ILE A 349 -3.81 -4.86 19.51
C ILE A 349 -2.93 -3.68 19.13
N CYS A 350 -2.84 -3.41 17.83
CA CYS A 350 -2.23 -2.18 17.32
C CYS A 350 -3.30 -1.26 16.73
N PHE A 351 -2.94 0.02 16.60
CA PHE A 351 -3.78 1.05 16.02
C PHE A 351 -3.10 1.77 14.86
N GLY A 352 -3.82 2.71 14.24
CA GLY A 352 -3.23 3.66 13.33
C GLY A 352 -2.52 3.00 12.13
N SER A 353 -1.33 3.50 11.79
CA SER A 353 -0.61 3.03 10.59
C SER A 353 -0.19 1.56 10.66
N GLN A 354 0.07 1.02 11.86
CA GLN A 354 0.39 -0.40 12.04
C GLN A 354 -0.85 -1.28 11.83
N ALA A 355 -2.01 -0.83 12.33
CA ALA A 355 -3.28 -1.54 12.11
C ALA A 355 -3.69 -1.55 10.64
N ARG A 356 -3.44 -0.44 9.93
CA ARG A 356 -3.71 -0.34 8.49
C ARG A 356 -2.68 -1.06 7.62
N GLU A 357 -1.55 -1.52 8.18
CA GLU A 357 -0.43 -2.12 7.42
C GLU A 357 0.21 -1.09 6.45
N GLU A 358 0.31 0.17 6.91
CA GLU A 358 0.74 1.34 6.14
C GLU A 358 1.89 2.09 6.83
N GLN A 359 2.69 1.38 7.62
CA GLN A 359 3.82 1.99 8.33
C GLN A 359 4.89 2.50 7.36
N THR A 360 5.70 3.43 7.85
CA THR A 360 6.87 3.98 7.15
C THR A 360 8.04 4.04 8.12
N LEU A 361 9.25 4.36 7.65
CA LEU A 361 10.47 4.36 8.48
C LEU A 361 10.39 5.27 9.71
N HIS A 362 9.51 6.28 9.69
CA HIS A 362 9.29 7.18 10.81
C HIS A 362 7.92 7.04 11.46
N SER A 363 7.26 5.89 11.29
CA SER A 363 6.06 5.58 12.06
C SER A 363 6.39 5.44 13.55
N ASP A 364 5.47 5.92 14.37
CA ASP A 364 5.39 5.66 15.80
C ASP A 364 4.70 4.32 16.09
N GLN A 365 4.79 3.89 17.34
CA GLN A 365 4.01 2.77 17.86
C GLN A 365 2.66 3.28 18.40
N ASP A 366 1.56 2.74 17.87
CA ASP A 366 0.24 2.91 18.47
C ASP A 366 -0.30 1.53 18.84
N ASN A 367 -0.47 1.25 20.13
CA ASN A 367 -0.86 -0.08 20.60
C ASN A 367 -1.62 -0.07 21.92
N GLY A 368 -2.26 -1.21 22.23
CA GLY A 368 -3.03 -1.37 23.45
C GLY A 368 -3.30 -2.83 23.80
N LEU A 369 -3.91 -3.03 24.97
CA LEU A 369 -4.29 -4.34 25.50
C LEU A 369 -5.82 -4.41 25.66
N ILE A 370 -6.39 -5.52 25.18
CA ILE A 370 -7.73 -5.96 25.60
C ILE A 370 -7.51 -7.09 26.62
N VAL A 371 -8.10 -6.97 27.79
CA VAL A 371 -8.05 -8.00 28.84
C VAL A 371 -9.44 -8.60 29.07
N SER A 372 -9.50 -9.78 29.65
CA SER A 372 -10.76 -10.42 30.02
C SER A 372 -11.59 -9.53 30.96
N ASN A 373 -12.91 -9.51 30.76
CA ASN A 373 -13.86 -8.86 31.68
C ASN A 373 -13.80 -9.41 33.11
N ALA A 374 -13.23 -10.61 33.30
CA ALA A 374 -13.08 -11.25 34.61
C ALA A 374 -11.83 -10.81 35.39
N ILE A 375 -11.05 -9.85 34.87
CA ILE A 375 -9.82 -9.38 35.52
C ILE A 375 -10.10 -8.76 36.91
N LEU A 376 -9.30 -9.16 37.91
CA LEU A 376 -9.35 -8.58 39.26
C LEU A 376 -8.47 -7.32 39.34
N PRO A 377 -8.80 -6.33 40.20
CA PRO A 377 -8.05 -5.07 40.27
C PRO A 377 -6.53 -5.23 40.46
N HIS A 378 -6.10 -6.14 41.33
CA HIS A 378 -4.67 -6.39 41.58
C HIS A 378 -3.94 -7.02 40.39
N GLN A 379 -4.65 -7.70 39.48
CA GLN A 379 -4.08 -8.33 38.28
C GLN A 379 -3.75 -7.30 37.20
N ARG A 380 -4.28 -6.07 37.27
CA ARG A 380 -3.99 -4.99 36.31
C ARG A 380 -2.52 -4.58 36.30
N ALA A 381 -1.83 -4.73 37.43
CA ALA A 381 -0.40 -4.43 37.55
C ALA A 381 0.47 -5.28 36.60
N TYR A 382 0.10 -6.55 36.39
CA TYR A 382 0.78 -7.43 35.43
C TYR A 382 0.71 -6.86 34.01
N PHE A 383 -0.47 -6.43 33.57
CA PHE A 383 -0.66 -5.87 32.22
C PHE A 383 -0.08 -4.48 32.04
N ALA A 384 -0.01 -3.68 33.12
CA ALA A 384 0.73 -2.43 33.11
C ALA A 384 2.23 -2.68 32.89
N GLY A 385 2.82 -3.60 33.65
CA GLY A 385 4.23 -4.01 33.48
C GLY A 385 4.52 -4.60 32.10
N LEU A 386 3.61 -5.41 31.56
CA LEU A 386 3.72 -5.92 30.19
C LEU A 386 3.73 -4.78 29.16
N GLY A 387 2.81 -3.82 29.31
CA GLY A 387 2.72 -2.64 28.44
C GLY A 387 4.00 -1.79 28.49
N GLU A 388 4.52 -1.50 29.69
CA GLU A 388 5.77 -0.77 29.89
C GLU A 388 6.99 -1.51 29.30
N PHE A 389 7.09 -2.81 29.55
CA PHE A 389 8.19 -3.62 29.05
C PHE A 389 8.22 -3.63 27.52
N VAL A 390 7.12 -3.98 26.86
CA VAL A 390 7.09 -4.12 25.40
C VAL A 390 7.28 -2.76 24.72
N THR A 391 6.58 -1.72 25.18
CA THR A 391 6.67 -0.39 24.57
C THR A 391 8.05 0.23 24.72
N GLY A 392 8.67 0.08 25.90
CA GLY A 392 10.05 0.51 26.17
C GLY A 392 11.08 -0.19 25.27
N HIS A 393 10.95 -1.51 25.09
CA HIS A 393 11.87 -2.26 24.23
C HIS A 393 11.62 -2.01 22.73
N LEU A 394 10.39 -1.70 22.30
CA LEU A 394 10.12 -1.22 20.94
C LEU A 394 10.84 0.10 20.66
N ILE A 395 10.95 1.00 21.64
CA ILE A 395 11.78 2.22 21.52
C ILE A 395 13.25 1.85 21.33
N SER A 396 13.76 0.88 22.10
CA SER A 396 15.14 0.36 21.91
C SER A 396 15.36 -0.29 20.54
N CYS A 397 14.30 -0.85 19.93
CA CYS A 397 14.31 -1.38 18.56
C CYS A 397 14.23 -0.28 17.48
N GLY A 398 14.10 1.00 17.85
CA GLY A 398 14.02 2.13 16.93
C GLY A 398 12.59 2.56 16.56
N ILE A 399 11.55 1.95 17.13
CA ILE A 399 10.16 2.37 16.93
C ILE A 399 9.81 3.48 17.91
N LYS A 400 9.59 4.69 17.39
CA LYS A 400 9.38 5.90 18.20
C LYS A 400 8.16 5.77 19.10
N ALA A 401 8.24 6.33 20.31
CA ALA A 401 7.09 6.53 21.17
C ALA A 401 6.04 7.42 20.49
N CYS A 402 4.77 7.10 20.68
CA CYS A 402 3.68 7.94 20.19
C CYS A 402 3.64 9.26 20.98
N PRO A 403 3.71 10.44 20.33
CA PRO A 403 3.60 11.73 21.02
C PRO A 403 2.27 11.92 21.76
N GLY A 404 1.21 11.25 21.30
CA GLY A 404 -0.11 11.22 21.95
C GLY A 404 -0.24 10.19 23.06
N ASN A 405 0.83 9.47 23.41
CA ASN A 405 0.86 8.41 24.41
C ASN A 405 -0.19 7.30 24.17
N ILE A 406 -0.43 6.96 22.90
CA ILE A 406 -1.34 5.87 22.48
C ILE A 406 -0.59 4.53 22.52
N MET A 407 -0.15 4.13 23.71
CA MET A 407 0.69 2.95 23.89
C MET A 407 0.18 2.13 25.06
N ALA A 408 0.38 0.81 25.04
CA ALA A 408 -0.05 -0.10 26.09
C ALA A 408 0.56 0.20 27.47
N SER A 409 1.61 1.02 27.55
CA SER A 409 2.17 1.59 28.79
C SER A 409 1.27 2.66 29.42
N ASN A 410 0.37 3.27 28.65
CA ASN A 410 -0.68 4.15 29.14
C ASN A 410 -1.94 3.36 29.56
N GLU A 411 -2.50 3.70 30.72
CA GLU A 411 -3.73 3.09 31.25
C GLU A 411 -4.92 3.23 30.30
N LEU A 412 -5.03 4.35 29.58
CA LEU A 412 -6.11 4.57 28.60
C LEU A 412 -6.04 3.61 27.40
N CYS A 413 -4.89 2.98 27.16
CA CYS A 413 -4.71 1.98 26.11
C CYS A 413 -4.76 0.55 26.64
N ARG A 414 -5.18 0.35 27.88
CA ARG A 414 -5.49 -0.95 28.47
C ARG A 414 -6.97 -0.95 28.86
N GLY A 415 -7.63 -2.09 28.71
CA GLY A 415 -9.01 -2.19 29.19
C GLY A 415 -9.65 -3.53 28.92
N THR A 416 -10.69 -3.83 29.67
CA THR A 416 -11.56 -4.97 29.38
C THR A 416 -12.33 -4.77 28.08
N VAL A 417 -12.94 -5.83 27.55
CA VAL A 417 -13.84 -5.70 26.38
C VAL A 417 -14.92 -4.65 26.67
N ASN A 418 -15.53 -4.68 27.85
CA ASN A 418 -16.57 -3.72 28.25
C ASN A 418 -16.05 -2.28 28.35
N GLU A 419 -14.86 -2.09 28.91
CA GLU A 419 -14.24 -0.75 29.02
C GLU A 419 -13.93 -0.16 27.64
N TRP A 420 -13.43 -0.99 26.70
CA TRP A 420 -13.22 -0.55 25.32
C TRP A 420 -14.54 -0.19 24.63
N LEU A 421 -15.58 -1.02 24.76
CA LEU A 421 -16.89 -0.73 24.19
C LEU A 421 -17.46 0.60 24.70
N ALA A 422 -17.39 0.85 26.01
CA ALA A 422 -17.84 2.10 26.61
C ALA A 422 -17.09 3.33 26.05
N ARG A 423 -15.78 3.20 25.77
CA ARG A 423 -15.00 4.27 25.14
C ARG A 423 -15.48 4.54 23.70
N PHE A 424 -15.68 3.51 22.90
CA PHE A 424 -16.18 3.65 21.53
C PHE A 424 -17.59 4.24 21.50
N GLU A 425 -18.47 3.75 22.38
CA GLU A 425 -19.82 4.27 22.54
C GLU A 425 -19.79 5.78 22.85
N ASN A 426 -18.99 6.19 23.85
CA ASN A 426 -18.82 7.59 24.18
C ASN A 426 -18.28 8.44 23.01
N TRP A 427 -17.30 7.95 22.25
CA TRP A 427 -16.77 8.67 21.09
C TRP A 427 -17.80 8.85 19.97
N THR A 428 -18.70 7.87 19.81
CA THR A 428 -19.76 7.92 18.78
C THR A 428 -20.98 8.73 19.22
N GLN A 429 -21.33 8.71 20.51
CA GLN A 429 -22.49 9.44 21.02
C GLN A 429 -22.19 10.91 21.34
N THR A 430 -20.96 11.22 21.76
CA THR A 430 -20.53 12.57 22.12
C THR A 430 -19.29 12.98 21.31
N PRO A 431 -19.46 13.41 20.04
CA PRO A 431 -18.35 13.62 19.11
C PRO A 431 -17.61 14.94 19.34
N THR A 432 -16.96 15.07 20.49
CA THR A 432 -16.01 16.16 20.79
C THR A 432 -14.78 16.11 19.88
N PRO A 433 -13.98 17.20 19.76
CA PRO A 433 -12.73 17.17 19.01
C PRO A 433 -11.78 16.04 19.46
N GLN A 434 -11.69 15.77 20.76
CA GLN A 434 -10.91 14.65 21.29
C GLN A 434 -11.49 13.30 20.88
N ALA A 435 -12.83 13.15 20.86
CA ALA A 435 -13.48 11.94 20.36
C ALA A 435 -13.23 11.71 18.86
N MET A 436 -13.15 12.76 18.05
CA MET A 436 -12.79 12.65 16.63
C MET A 436 -11.34 12.21 16.45
N LEU A 437 -10.41 12.81 17.21
CA LEU A 437 -9.01 12.37 17.23
C LEU A 437 -8.90 10.89 17.62
N ASN A 438 -9.55 10.48 18.71
CA ASN A 438 -9.60 9.09 19.16
C ASN A 438 -10.22 8.19 18.08
N SER A 439 -11.28 8.63 17.41
CA SER A 439 -11.96 7.84 16.39
C SER A 439 -11.04 7.54 15.19
N LYS A 440 -10.22 8.50 14.76
CA LYS A 440 -9.23 8.28 13.70
C LYS A 440 -8.16 7.25 14.06
N ILE A 441 -7.86 7.12 15.34
CA ILE A 441 -6.82 6.24 15.86
C ILE A 441 -7.40 4.85 16.11
N PHE A 442 -8.42 4.74 16.97
CA PHE A 442 -8.88 3.48 17.52
C PHE A 442 -9.84 2.69 16.61
N PHE A 443 -10.52 3.34 15.64
CA PHE A 443 -11.27 2.60 14.62
C PHE A 443 -10.37 1.88 13.61
N ASP A 444 -9.11 2.29 13.50
CA ASP A 444 -8.09 1.50 12.83
C ASP A 444 -7.46 0.59 13.87
N ARG A 445 -7.94 -0.64 13.97
CA ARG A 445 -7.47 -1.61 14.96
C ARG A 445 -7.19 -2.96 14.31
N ARG A 446 -6.11 -3.61 14.74
CA ARG A 446 -5.76 -4.97 14.28
C ARG A 446 -5.18 -5.79 15.43
N PHE A 447 -5.60 -7.05 15.48
CA PHE A 447 -5.05 -8.04 16.39
C PHE A 447 -3.58 -8.35 16.06
N ILE A 448 -2.74 -8.47 17.09
CA ILE A 448 -1.35 -8.90 16.97
C ILE A 448 -1.15 -10.30 17.55
N MET A 449 -1.45 -10.49 18.85
CA MET A 449 -1.22 -11.76 19.55
C MET A 449 -2.09 -11.90 20.81
N GLY A 450 -2.14 -13.11 21.36
CA GLY A 450 -2.92 -13.45 22.56
C GLY A 450 -4.27 -14.09 22.22
N ASP A 451 -5.25 -13.91 23.10
CA ASP A 451 -6.60 -14.46 22.99
C ASP A 451 -7.43 -13.74 21.92
N GLN A 452 -7.50 -14.34 20.74
CA GLN A 452 -8.23 -13.80 19.59
C GLN A 452 -9.74 -13.70 19.85
N SER A 453 -10.30 -14.47 20.79
CA SER A 453 -11.74 -14.43 21.08
C SER A 453 -12.16 -13.08 21.66
N LEU A 454 -11.30 -12.43 22.46
CA LEU A 454 -11.54 -11.11 23.02
C LEU A 454 -11.61 -10.03 21.92
N TYR A 455 -10.68 -10.08 20.96
CA TYR A 455 -10.69 -9.18 19.81
C TYR A 455 -11.92 -9.41 18.92
N HIS A 456 -12.31 -10.66 18.70
CA HIS A 456 -13.52 -10.98 17.93
C HIS A 456 -14.78 -10.48 18.64
N MET A 457 -14.88 -10.68 19.96
CA MET A 457 -16.00 -10.21 20.78
C MET A 457 -16.15 -8.69 20.69
N LEU A 458 -15.04 -7.94 20.89
CA LEU A 458 -15.03 -6.48 20.74
C LEU A 458 -15.54 -6.05 19.36
N ASN A 459 -14.98 -6.60 18.27
CA ASN A 459 -15.37 -6.19 16.93
C ASN A 459 -16.82 -6.56 16.58
N LYS A 460 -17.28 -7.74 17.01
CA LYS A 460 -18.67 -8.16 16.81
C LYS A 460 -19.63 -7.16 17.46
N GLN A 461 -19.37 -6.75 18.69
CA GLN A 461 -20.20 -5.80 19.42
C GLN A 461 -20.10 -4.39 18.84
N LEU A 462 -18.90 -3.93 18.45
CA LEU A 462 -18.73 -2.63 17.78
C LEU A 462 -19.48 -2.56 16.45
N ASN A 463 -19.52 -3.65 15.67
CA ASN A 463 -20.29 -3.70 14.42
C ASN A 463 -21.80 -3.67 14.64
N SER A 464 -22.27 -4.07 15.82
CA SER A 464 -23.69 -3.98 16.19
C SER A 464 -24.08 -2.63 16.80
N MET A 465 -23.12 -1.76 17.10
CA MET A 465 -23.41 -0.42 17.63
C MET A 465 -24.03 0.45 16.55
N GLN A 466 -25.14 1.11 16.89
CA GLN A 466 -25.74 2.11 16.02
C GLN A 466 -24.93 3.41 16.08
N THR A 467 -24.26 3.77 15.00
CA THR A 467 -23.64 5.09 14.84
C THR A 467 -24.67 6.12 14.39
N GLN A 468 -24.74 7.26 15.09
CA GLN A 468 -25.69 8.33 14.80
C GLN A 468 -25.21 9.21 13.63
N ASP A 469 -26.13 9.86 12.91
CA ASP A 469 -25.76 10.77 11.82
C ASP A 469 -24.92 11.97 12.29
N LEU A 470 -25.10 12.41 13.54
CA LEU A 470 -24.28 13.45 14.18
C LEU A 470 -22.79 13.07 14.23
N PHE A 471 -22.47 11.80 14.47
CA PHE A 471 -21.08 11.32 14.48
C PHE A 471 -20.42 11.47 13.10
N PHE A 472 -21.13 11.08 12.04
CA PHE A 472 -20.63 11.22 10.68
C PHE A 472 -20.51 12.68 10.25
N ALA A 473 -21.45 13.54 10.66
CA ALA A 473 -21.35 14.98 10.44
C ALA A 473 -20.11 15.56 11.13
N ALA A 474 -19.87 15.22 12.39
CA ALA A 474 -18.68 15.65 13.14
C ALA A 474 -17.38 15.14 12.51
N MET A 475 -17.32 13.87 12.09
CA MET A 475 -16.16 13.32 11.38
C MET A 475 -15.90 14.05 10.06
N ALA A 476 -16.94 14.35 9.28
CA ALA A 476 -16.79 15.05 8.00
C ALA A 476 -16.32 16.49 8.20
N THR A 477 -16.83 17.19 9.22
CA THR A 477 -16.36 18.51 9.62
C THR A 477 -14.89 18.46 10.04
N ASP A 478 -14.49 17.48 10.85
CA ASP A 478 -13.10 17.32 11.29
C ASP A 478 -12.15 17.00 10.13
N ILE A 479 -12.57 16.21 9.15
CA ILE A 479 -11.84 15.98 7.88
C ILE A 479 -11.58 17.29 7.15
N SER A 480 -12.50 18.26 7.21
CA SER A 480 -12.40 19.54 6.52
C SER A 480 -11.46 20.55 7.19
N VAL A 481 -11.13 20.36 8.48
CA VAL A 481 -10.22 21.24 9.24
C VAL A 481 -8.84 21.30 8.58
N ASN A 482 -8.38 20.16 8.04
CA ASN A 482 -7.17 20.09 7.23
C ASN A 482 -7.54 20.01 5.75
N SER A 483 -6.83 20.78 4.93
CA SER A 483 -7.02 20.78 3.47
C SER A 483 -5.72 20.46 2.76
N VAL A 484 -5.81 19.86 1.59
CA VAL A 484 -4.62 19.75 0.73
C VAL A 484 -3.99 21.13 0.46
N PRO A 485 -2.65 21.21 0.33
CA PRO A 485 -1.95 22.48 0.22
C PRO A 485 -1.98 23.01 -1.23
N ILE A 486 -3.19 23.21 -1.78
CA ILE A 486 -3.40 23.75 -3.14
C ILE A 486 -4.34 24.96 -3.12
N GLY A 487 -3.95 26.02 -3.84
CA GLY A 487 -4.69 27.28 -4.00
C GLY A 487 -5.76 27.23 -5.09
N LEU A 488 -6.46 28.36 -5.28
CA LEU A 488 -7.51 28.52 -6.31
C LEU A 488 -6.95 28.44 -7.74
N PHE A 489 -5.68 28.76 -7.94
CA PHE A 489 -4.98 28.71 -9.24
C PHE A 489 -4.02 27.52 -9.37
N GLN A 490 -4.31 26.40 -8.70
CA GLN A 490 -3.44 25.20 -8.66
C GLN A 490 -1.98 25.46 -8.22
N GLN A 491 -1.74 26.52 -7.46
CA GLN A 491 -0.44 26.81 -6.85
C GLN A 491 -0.33 26.16 -5.47
N PHE A 492 0.85 25.66 -5.11
CA PHE A 492 1.05 25.07 -3.80
C PHE A 492 1.00 26.11 -2.68
N LYS A 493 0.36 25.75 -1.56
CA LYS A 493 0.40 26.50 -0.31
C LYS A 493 1.53 25.97 0.55
N LEU A 494 2.72 26.57 0.42
CA LEU A 494 3.92 26.14 1.13
C LEU A 494 3.92 26.64 2.59
N GLN A 495 4.35 25.78 3.51
CA GLN A 495 4.81 26.19 4.83
C GLN A 495 6.27 26.62 4.75
N ARG A 496 6.74 27.44 5.70
CA ARG A 496 8.14 27.91 5.73
C ARG A 496 8.85 27.35 6.95
N ASN A 497 10.08 26.84 6.75
CA ASN A 497 10.93 26.43 7.86
C ASN A 497 11.65 27.65 8.50
N LYS A 498 12.46 27.42 9.55
CA LYS A 498 13.24 28.48 10.21
C LYS A 498 14.19 29.22 9.26
N ARG A 499 14.63 28.57 8.17
CA ARG A 499 15.49 29.14 7.11
C ARG A 499 14.68 29.76 5.94
N LYS A 500 13.35 29.92 6.09
CA LYS A 500 12.40 30.42 5.09
C LYS A 500 12.23 29.57 3.82
N HIS A 501 12.77 28.35 3.76
CA HIS A 501 12.51 27.43 2.64
C HIS A 501 11.07 26.90 2.68
N GLY A 502 10.44 26.85 1.51
CA GLY A 502 9.08 26.35 1.33
C GLY A 502 9.01 24.83 1.38
N TYR A 503 8.03 24.27 2.07
CA TYR A 503 7.79 22.82 2.10
C TYR A 503 6.30 22.46 2.16
N LEU A 504 6.01 21.22 1.82
CA LEU A 504 4.71 20.57 1.86
C LEU A 504 4.76 19.34 2.76
N ASP A 505 3.83 19.21 3.71
CA ASP A 505 3.65 17.99 4.51
C ASP A 505 2.75 17.00 3.77
N LEU A 506 3.32 15.90 3.29
CA LEU A 506 2.59 14.87 2.55
C LEU A 506 1.76 13.95 3.45
N LYS A 507 2.11 13.83 4.74
CA LYS A 507 1.39 12.98 5.70
C LYS A 507 0.09 13.66 6.11
N THR A 508 0.19 14.79 6.80
CA THR A 508 -0.99 15.41 7.44
C THR A 508 -1.90 16.12 6.44
N ARG A 509 -1.33 16.67 5.35
CA ARG A 509 -2.06 17.43 4.32
C ARG A 509 -2.34 16.62 3.05
N GLY A 510 -2.17 15.30 3.09
CA GLY A 510 -2.37 14.41 1.93
C GLY A 510 -2.83 13.03 2.35
N VAL A 511 -1.88 12.16 2.75
CA VAL A 511 -2.16 10.75 3.06
C VAL A 511 -3.22 10.58 4.15
N SER A 512 -3.12 11.34 5.26
CA SER A 512 -4.09 11.26 6.35
C SER A 512 -5.50 11.65 5.92
N ILE A 513 -5.64 12.58 4.98
CA ILE A 513 -6.95 12.99 4.44
C ILE A 513 -7.57 11.84 3.66
N VAL A 514 -6.80 11.15 2.81
CA VAL A 514 -7.29 9.99 2.05
C VAL A 514 -7.68 8.86 3.01
N ASN A 515 -6.87 8.62 4.06
CA ASN A 515 -7.18 7.63 5.08
C ASN A 515 -8.50 7.96 5.80
N ASP A 516 -8.72 9.21 6.17
CA ASP A 516 -9.92 9.65 6.86
C ASP A 516 -11.17 9.57 5.95
N LEU A 517 -11.03 9.92 4.66
CA LEU A 517 -12.08 9.75 3.65
C LEU A 517 -12.46 8.28 3.50
N ALA A 518 -11.49 7.39 3.28
CA ALA A 518 -11.76 5.96 3.19
C ALA A 518 -12.41 5.43 4.49
N ARG A 519 -11.99 5.93 5.66
CA ARG A 519 -12.53 5.51 6.96
C ARG A 519 -13.99 5.92 7.14
N ILE A 520 -14.36 7.18 6.91
CA ILE A 520 -15.74 7.63 7.15
C ILE A 520 -16.74 6.87 6.27
N TYR A 521 -16.40 6.65 4.99
CA TYR A 521 -17.23 5.85 4.08
C TYR A 521 -17.30 4.38 4.49
N ALA A 522 -16.16 3.79 4.87
CA ALA A 522 -16.10 2.41 5.35
C ALA A 522 -16.97 2.21 6.61
N LEU A 523 -16.87 3.12 7.58
CA LEU A 523 -17.68 3.09 8.80
C LEU A 523 -19.18 3.21 8.49
N LYS A 524 -19.58 4.12 7.60
CA LYS A 524 -20.99 4.27 7.20
C LYS A 524 -21.56 3.00 6.56
N CYS A 525 -20.72 2.21 5.87
CA CYS A 525 -21.12 0.97 5.21
C CYS A 525 -20.88 -0.30 6.04
N GLY A 526 -20.41 -0.18 7.29
CA GLY A 526 -20.07 -1.33 8.13
C GLY A 526 -18.86 -2.14 7.64
N VAL A 527 -17.97 -1.54 6.84
CA VAL A 527 -16.73 -2.20 6.37
C VAL A 527 -15.72 -2.24 7.52
N THR A 528 -15.33 -3.46 7.92
CA THR A 528 -14.47 -3.72 9.10
C THR A 528 -12.97 -3.71 8.81
N LYS A 529 -12.58 -3.56 7.55
CA LYS A 529 -11.17 -3.54 7.14
C LYS A 529 -10.49 -2.27 7.66
N ALA A 530 -9.25 -2.39 8.14
CA ALA A 530 -8.45 -1.23 8.57
C ALA A 530 -7.67 -0.59 7.41
N ASN A 531 -6.97 -1.39 6.62
CA ASN A 531 -6.14 -0.95 5.48
C ASN A 531 -6.94 -0.08 4.48
N THR A 532 -6.38 1.07 4.09
CA THR A 532 -7.05 2.10 3.28
C THR A 532 -7.40 1.60 1.88
N GLN A 533 -6.46 0.96 1.20
CA GLN A 533 -6.69 0.36 -0.12
C GLN A 533 -7.79 -0.71 -0.05
N SER A 534 -7.74 -1.54 1.00
CA SER A 534 -8.70 -2.63 1.21
C SER A 534 -10.10 -2.12 1.58
N ARG A 535 -10.20 -0.96 2.25
CA ARG A 535 -11.47 -0.25 2.49
C ARG A 535 -12.06 0.26 1.18
N LEU A 536 -11.27 1.00 0.41
CA LEU A 536 -11.68 1.53 -0.90
C LEU A 536 -12.13 0.41 -1.84
N GLU A 537 -11.43 -0.72 -1.85
CA GLU A 537 -11.82 -1.90 -2.63
C GLU A 537 -13.17 -2.48 -2.16
N ALA A 538 -13.36 -2.64 -0.86
CA ALA A 538 -14.63 -3.13 -0.31
C ALA A 538 -15.80 -2.18 -0.58
N LEU A 539 -15.53 -0.86 -0.64
CA LEU A 539 -16.55 0.15 -0.92
C LEU A 539 -17.10 0.08 -2.35
N LYS A 540 -16.43 -0.60 -3.29
CA LYS A 540 -16.96 -0.84 -4.65
C LYS A 540 -18.26 -1.65 -4.67
N ALA A 541 -18.52 -2.43 -3.62
CA ALA A 541 -19.77 -3.17 -3.47
C ALA A 541 -20.96 -2.27 -3.04
N PHE A 542 -20.72 -1.00 -2.74
CA PHE A 542 -21.72 -0.05 -2.25
C PHE A 542 -21.83 1.14 -3.19
N SER A 543 -23.01 1.76 -3.26
CA SER A 543 -23.27 2.96 -4.09
C SER A 543 -22.90 4.28 -3.41
N VAL A 544 -22.06 4.25 -2.37
CA VAL A 544 -21.72 5.45 -1.59
C VAL A 544 -20.65 6.34 -2.21
N LEU A 545 -19.84 5.80 -3.12
CA LEU A 545 -18.83 6.49 -3.91
C LEU A 545 -18.88 5.97 -5.34
N SER A 546 -18.54 6.81 -6.32
CA SER A 546 -18.40 6.34 -7.70
C SER A 546 -17.17 5.44 -7.82
N LYS A 547 -17.15 4.52 -8.80
CA LYS A 547 -15.96 3.69 -9.06
C LYS A 547 -14.75 4.55 -9.40
N GLU A 548 -14.97 5.63 -10.14
CA GLU A 548 -13.94 6.61 -10.50
C GLU A 548 -13.34 7.28 -9.26
N ASP A 549 -14.16 7.77 -8.32
CA ASP A 549 -13.68 8.37 -7.06
C ASP A 549 -12.87 7.36 -6.23
N ILE A 550 -13.30 6.10 -6.21
CA ILE A 550 -12.58 5.02 -5.53
C ILE A 550 -11.19 4.84 -6.16
N TYR A 551 -11.11 4.73 -7.49
CA TYR A 551 -9.83 4.60 -8.19
C TYR A 551 -8.93 5.83 -7.98
N ASN A 552 -9.50 7.03 -8.10
CA ASN A 552 -8.79 8.29 -7.86
C ASN A 552 -8.21 8.36 -6.44
N LEU A 553 -8.95 7.95 -5.42
CA LEU A 553 -8.46 7.90 -4.03
C LEU A 553 -7.38 6.81 -3.85
N GLN A 554 -7.55 5.63 -4.48
CA GLN A 554 -6.55 4.57 -4.44
C GLN A 554 -5.21 5.04 -5.04
N ASP A 555 -5.25 5.71 -6.19
CA ASP A 555 -4.05 6.18 -6.88
C ASP A 555 -3.41 7.38 -6.18
N CYS A 556 -4.22 8.34 -5.72
CA CYS A 556 -3.74 9.43 -4.85
C CYS A 556 -2.98 8.89 -3.64
N TRP A 557 -3.52 7.87 -2.96
CA TRP A 557 -2.89 7.27 -1.80
C TRP A 557 -1.56 6.60 -2.13
N ARG A 558 -1.51 5.81 -3.21
CA ARG A 558 -0.29 5.12 -3.68
C ARG A 558 0.80 6.13 -4.00
N PHE A 559 0.48 7.13 -4.83
CA PHE A 559 1.41 8.17 -5.26
C PHE A 559 1.97 8.95 -4.07
N LEU A 560 1.12 9.44 -3.17
CA LEU A 560 1.56 10.21 -2.00
C LEU A 560 2.41 9.38 -1.05
N THR A 561 2.07 8.10 -0.85
CA THR A 561 2.83 7.19 0.01
C THR A 561 4.20 6.86 -0.60
N GLN A 562 4.26 6.64 -1.91
CA GLN A 562 5.51 6.42 -2.64
C GLN A 562 6.43 7.64 -2.53
N LEU A 563 5.89 8.84 -2.79
CA LEU A 563 6.65 10.06 -2.69
C LEU A 563 7.16 10.29 -1.27
N ARG A 564 6.30 10.08 -0.27
CA ARG A 564 6.63 10.18 1.15
C ARG A 564 7.74 9.21 1.54
N PHE A 565 7.71 7.97 1.07
CA PHE A 565 8.74 6.99 1.37
C PHE A 565 10.10 7.33 0.75
N LYS A 566 10.11 7.76 -0.52
CA LYS A 566 11.32 8.21 -1.22
C LYS A 566 12.06 9.30 -0.42
N ILE A 567 11.32 10.30 0.06
CA ILE A 567 11.88 11.40 0.88
C ILE A 567 12.51 10.89 2.18
N GLN A 568 11.88 9.92 2.84
CA GLN A 568 12.39 9.38 4.11
C GLN A 568 13.69 8.59 3.94
N ILE A 569 13.94 8.04 2.75
CA ILE A 569 15.18 7.33 2.45
C ILE A 569 16.30 8.29 2.06
N GLU A 570 15.97 9.35 1.31
CA GLU A 570 16.94 10.32 0.79
C GLU A 570 17.50 11.27 1.88
N ASP A 571 17.02 11.17 3.12
CA ASP A 571 17.50 11.91 4.31
C ASP A 571 17.73 13.40 4.04
N LEU A 572 16.69 14.07 3.54
CA LEU A 572 16.72 15.50 3.23
C LEU A 572 16.67 16.35 4.52
N ASP A 573 17.26 17.57 4.50
CA ASP A 573 17.26 18.57 5.61
C ASP A 573 15.86 19.20 5.87
N LEU A 574 14.81 18.36 5.89
CA LEU A 574 13.42 18.69 6.13
C LEU A 574 12.82 17.73 7.17
N PRO A 575 11.73 18.12 7.84
CA PRO A 575 11.01 17.20 8.72
C PRO A 575 10.62 15.92 7.98
N PRO A 576 10.60 14.76 8.67
CA PRO A 576 10.15 13.52 8.06
C PRO A 576 8.73 13.72 7.53
N ASN A 577 8.47 13.29 6.29
CA ASN A 577 7.23 13.48 5.52
C ASN A 577 7.07 14.82 4.77
N CYS A 578 8.02 15.75 4.88
CA CYS A 578 7.96 17.04 4.20
C CYS A 578 8.82 17.07 2.94
N ILE A 579 8.34 17.72 1.88
CA ILE A 579 9.08 17.93 0.64
C ILE A 579 9.15 19.40 0.25
N ASN A 580 10.29 19.84 -0.27
CA ASN A 580 10.33 21.06 -1.07
C ASN A 580 9.88 20.71 -2.50
N PRO A 581 8.72 21.18 -3.00
CA PRO A 581 8.26 20.88 -4.35
C PRO A 581 9.17 21.41 -5.46
N GLU A 582 10.16 22.27 -5.14
CA GLU A 582 11.22 22.65 -6.07
C GLU A 582 12.17 21.49 -6.40
N HIS A 583 12.35 20.54 -5.46
CA HIS A 583 13.17 19.35 -5.67
C HIS A 583 12.43 18.25 -6.46
N LEU A 584 11.11 18.42 -6.69
CA LEU A 584 10.33 17.53 -7.55
C LEU A 584 10.58 17.85 -9.02
N SER A 585 10.64 16.81 -9.85
CA SER A 585 10.55 17.00 -11.28
C SER A 585 9.20 17.59 -11.69
N SER A 586 9.14 18.27 -12.83
CA SER A 586 7.91 18.88 -13.34
C SER A 586 6.73 17.88 -13.44
N LEU A 587 6.99 16.62 -13.81
CA LEU A 587 5.95 15.57 -13.78
C LEU A 587 5.50 15.23 -12.36
N GLU A 588 6.43 14.95 -11.44
CA GLU A 588 6.05 14.64 -10.05
C GLU A 588 5.29 15.82 -9.42
N ARG A 589 5.67 17.05 -9.79
CA ARG A 589 5.00 18.28 -9.39
C ARG A 589 3.58 18.38 -9.94
N HIS A 590 3.37 18.07 -11.22
CA HIS A 590 2.05 18.03 -11.85
C HIS A 590 1.17 16.93 -11.23
N GLN A 591 1.69 15.70 -11.12
CA GLN A 591 1.00 14.59 -10.47
C GLN A 591 0.61 14.91 -9.01
N LEU A 592 1.47 15.60 -8.28
CA LEU A 592 1.16 16.05 -6.92
C LEU A 592 0.05 17.11 -6.88
N LYS A 593 0.00 18.02 -7.86
CA LYS A 593 -1.10 18.99 -7.98
C LYS A 593 -2.42 18.29 -8.30
N GLU A 594 -2.43 17.37 -9.27
CA GLU A 594 -3.61 16.59 -9.64
C GLU A 594 -4.11 15.76 -8.47
N ALA A 595 -3.22 15.04 -7.79
CA ALA A 595 -3.58 14.26 -6.60
C ALA A 595 -4.22 15.15 -5.51
N PHE A 596 -3.65 16.33 -5.23
CA PHE A 596 -4.27 17.27 -4.30
C PHE A 596 -5.61 17.80 -4.79
N HIS A 597 -5.78 18.05 -6.09
CA HIS A 597 -7.05 18.49 -6.65
C HIS A 597 -8.15 17.44 -6.44
N LEU A 598 -7.88 16.17 -6.78
CA LEU A 598 -8.81 15.05 -6.59
C LEU A 598 -9.17 14.84 -5.12
N ILE A 599 -8.18 14.89 -4.22
CA ILE A 599 -8.43 14.77 -2.77
C ILE A 599 -9.30 15.94 -2.28
N LYS A 600 -9.06 17.17 -2.76
CA LYS A 600 -9.88 18.34 -2.39
C LYS A 600 -11.33 18.16 -2.80
N GLN A 601 -11.58 17.69 -4.03
CA GLN A 601 -12.93 17.41 -4.52
C GLN A 601 -13.60 16.33 -3.66
N ALA A 602 -12.90 15.24 -3.36
CA ALA A 602 -13.40 14.18 -2.50
C ALA A 602 -13.72 14.66 -1.07
N GLN A 603 -12.90 15.55 -0.50
CA GLN A 603 -13.18 16.20 0.79
C GLN A 603 -14.46 17.03 0.73
N GLN A 604 -14.62 17.87 -0.29
CA GLN A 604 -15.81 18.72 -0.46
C GLN A 604 -17.08 17.87 -0.63
N ALA A 605 -17.01 16.81 -1.44
CA ALA A 605 -18.10 15.86 -1.61
C ALA A 605 -18.46 15.14 -0.30
N CYS A 606 -17.45 14.73 0.48
CA CYS A 606 -17.65 14.11 1.79
C CYS A 606 -18.37 15.05 2.78
N VAL A 607 -17.93 16.30 2.90
CA VAL A 607 -18.58 17.30 3.76
C VAL A 607 -20.02 17.54 3.32
N PHE A 608 -20.24 17.73 2.02
CA PHE A 608 -21.58 17.93 1.47
C PHE A 608 -22.51 16.73 1.74
N LYS A 609 -21.97 15.51 1.73
CA LYS A 609 -22.75 14.29 1.95
C LYS A 609 -23.12 14.07 3.41
N PHE A 610 -22.20 14.36 4.35
CA PHE A 610 -22.36 13.99 5.76
C PHE A 610 -22.70 15.16 6.69
N ALA A 611 -22.35 16.40 6.35
CA ALA A 611 -22.49 17.56 7.23
C ALA A 611 -23.54 18.59 6.77
N ARG A 612 -24.36 18.26 5.75
CA ARG A 612 -25.31 19.19 5.11
C ARG A 612 -26.41 19.76 6.02
N GLY A 613 -26.70 19.09 7.14
CA GLY A 613 -27.73 19.50 8.12
C GLY A 613 -27.16 20.06 9.43
N SER A 614 -25.85 20.29 9.52
CA SER A 614 -25.15 20.74 10.73
C SER A 614 -24.42 22.09 10.55
N LEU A 615 -24.59 22.73 9.39
CA LEU A 615 -24.07 24.06 9.07
C LEU A 615 -25.17 25.12 9.24
#